data_AF-A0A0V0IZM6-F1
#
_entry.id   AF-A0A0V0IZM6-F1
#
_cell.length_a   1.000
_cell.length_b   1.000
_cell.length_c   1.000
_cell.angle_alpha   90.00
_cell.angle_beta   90.00
_cell.angle_gamma   90.00
#
_symmetry.space_group_name_H-M   'P 1'
#
loop_
_entity.id
_entity.type
_entity.pdbx_description
1 polymer ?
#
loop_
_entity_poly.entity_id
_entity_poly.type
_entity_poly.pdbx_seq_one_letter_code
_entity_poly.pdbx_strand_id
1 'polypeptide(L)'
;MLKKEKSGGFDGSSNNWARVCDSCHSATCTVYCRADSAYLCAGCDSRIHAASLMASRHERVWVCEACERAPAAFLCKADAASLCASCDADIHSANPLARRHHRVPIMPIPGSHHFFFTHNIYTPTC
;
A
#
# COMPACT_ATOMS: atom_id res chain seq x y z
N MET A 1 -30.07 -24.37 -1.38
CA MET A 1 -29.55 -23.25 -0.54
C MET A 1 -28.31 -22.66 -1.19
N LEU A 2 -28.45 -21.57 -1.95
CA LEU A 2 -27.29 -20.78 -2.39
C LEU A 2 -26.81 -19.97 -1.18
N LYS A 3 -25.62 -20.29 -0.66
CA LYS A 3 -24.94 -19.43 0.31
C LYS A 3 -24.52 -18.16 -0.43
N LYS A 4 -25.20 -17.05 -0.11
CA LYS A 4 -24.74 -15.69 -0.38
C LYS A 4 -23.37 -15.53 0.27
N GLU A 5 -22.33 -15.50 -0.54
CA GLU A 5 -21.01 -15.06 -0.09
C GLU A 5 -21.06 -13.53 -0.03
N LYS A 6 -20.74 -13.03 1.16
CA LYS A 6 -21.02 -11.66 1.59
C LYS A 6 -20.35 -10.68 0.65
N SER A 7 -21.18 -9.83 0.05
CA SER A 7 -20.81 -8.58 -0.59
C SER A 7 -19.83 -7.80 0.30
N GLY A 8 -18.56 -7.80 -0.07
CA GLY A 8 -17.59 -6.79 0.37
C GLY A 8 -17.85 -5.49 -0.38
N GLY A 9 -19.04 -4.92 -0.21
CA GLY A 9 -19.40 -3.60 -0.70
C GLY A 9 -19.54 -2.69 0.49
N PHE A 10 -18.60 -1.76 0.66
CA PHE A 10 -18.67 -0.56 1.48
C PHE A 10 -17.53 0.36 1.02
N ASP A 11 -17.67 1.63 0.71
CA ASP A 11 -18.81 2.47 0.36
C ASP A 11 -18.15 3.72 -0.25
N GLY A 12 -18.73 4.26 -1.33
CA GLY A 12 -18.35 5.56 -1.89
C GLY A 12 -18.74 6.72 -0.96
N SER A 13 -18.23 6.70 0.28
CA SER A 13 -18.54 7.68 1.32
C SER A 13 -17.46 8.76 1.33
N SER A 14 -17.84 9.97 0.90
CA SER A 14 -17.06 11.21 0.77
C SER A 14 -16.52 11.79 2.08
N ASN A 15 -16.20 10.96 3.07
CA ASN A 15 -15.46 11.39 4.26
C ASN A 15 -13.97 11.30 3.93
N ASN A 16 -13.13 12.30 4.17
CA ASN A 16 -11.74 12.34 3.67
C ASN A 16 -10.68 11.91 4.72
N TRP A 17 -11.00 10.95 5.59
CA TRP A 17 -10.16 10.57 6.74
C TRP A 17 -9.23 9.39 6.43
N ALA A 18 -7.92 9.55 6.60
CA ALA A 18 -6.95 8.47 6.50
C ALA A 18 -7.35 7.22 7.30
N ARG A 19 -7.14 6.02 6.75
CA ARG A 19 -7.43 4.77 7.46
C ARG A 19 -6.38 4.53 8.54
N VAL A 20 -6.85 4.15 9.73
CA VAL A 20 -5.98 3.79 10.85
C VAL A 20 -5.54 2.34 10.77
N CYS A 21 -4.41 2.01 11.40
CA CYS A 21 -3.89 0.66 11.46
C CYS A 21 -4.83 -0.28 12.24
N ASP A 22 -5.18 -1.41 11.65
CA ASP A 22 -6.08 -2.43 12.22
C ASP A 22 -5.47 -3.18 13.43
N SER A 23 -4.18 -2.99 13.71
CA SER A 23 -3.49 -3.65 14.84
C SER A 23 -3.34 -2.72 16.05
N CYS A 24 -2.83 -1.50 15.86
CA CYS A 24 -2.61 -0.57 16.97
C CYS A 24 -3.71 0.50 17.13
N HIS A 25 -4.57 0.67 16.13
CA HIS A 25 -5.64 1.68 16.07
C HIS A 25 -5.20 3.13 16.35
N SER A 26 -3.90 3.43 16.27
CA SER A 26 -3.34 4.73 16.68
C SER A 26 -2.58 5.45 15.58
N ALA A 27 -1.97 4.73 14.64
CA ALA A 27 -1.22 5.30 13.54
C ALA A 27 -1.99 5.13 12.21
N THR A 28 -1.71 5.99 11.23
CA THR A 28 -2.21 5.83 9.87
C THR A 28 -1.63 4.56 9.25
N CYS A 29 -2.42 3.89 8.41
CA CYS A 29 -1.94 2.72 7.69
C CYS A 29 -1.11 3.13 6.48
N THR A 30 -0.01 2.42 6.26
CA THR A 30 0.88 2.64 5.11
C THR A 30 1.00 1.39 4.25
N VAL A 31 0.65 0.22 4.78
CA VAL A 31 0.74 -1.08 4.10
C VAL A 31 -0.59 -1.81 4.18
N TYR A 32 -0.96 -2.46 3.08
CA TYR A 32 -2.04 -3.44 3.04
C TYR A 32 -1.46 -4.84 2.83
N CYS A 33 -1.76 -5.74 3.76
CA CYS A 33 -1.45 -7.16 3.63
C CYS A 33 -2.60 -7.90 2.97
N ARG A 34 -2.36 -8.54 1.82
CA ARG A 34 -3.40 -9.29 1.11
C ARG A 34 -3.76 -10.60 1.80
N ALA A 35 -2.77 -11.29 2.39
CA ALA A 35 -2.99 -12.57 3.05
C ALA A 35 -3.90 -12.42 4.28
N ASP A 36 -3.64 -11.39 5.10
CA ASP A 36 -4.39 -11.12 6.32
C ASP A 36 -5.60 -10.19 6.09
N SER A 37 -5.74 -9.65 4.87
CA SER A 37 -6.74 -8.63 4.52
C SER A 37 -6.77 -7.46 5.50
N ALA A 38 -5.58 -6.97 5.89
CA ALA A 38 -5.39 -6.02 6.98
C ALA A 38 -4.56 -4.80 6.57
N TYR A 39 -4.92 -3.64 7.10
CA TYR A 39 -4.21 -2.37 6.94
C TYR A 39 -3.31 -2.12 8.15
N LEU A 40 -2.02 -1.98 7.90
CA LEU A 40 -0.98 -1.89 8.93
C LEU A 40 -0.20 -0.59 8.79
N CYS A 41 0.16 0.01 9.92
CA CYS A 41 1.21 1.03 9.94
C CYS A 41 2.58 0.34 9.79
N ALA A 42 3.61 1.09 9.41
CA ALA A 42 4.97 0.56 9.21
C ALA A 42 5.51 -0.23 10.42
N GLY A 43 5.19 0.19 11.65
CA GLY A 43 5.63 -0.49 12.87
C GLY A 43 4.94 -1.84 13.09
N CYS A 44 3.63 -1.91 12.87
CA CYS A 44 2.88 -3.17 12.96
C CYS A 44 3.22 -4.11 11.81
N ASP A 45 3.40 -3.58 10.59
CA ASP A 45 3.88 -4.34 9.43
C ASP A 45 5.21 -5.03 9.74
N SER A 46 6.20 -4.26 10.19
CA SER A 46 7.51 -4.80 10.56
C SER A 46 7.39 -5.86 11.66
N ARG A 47 6.59 -5.63 12.70
CA ARG A 47 6.42 -6.59 13.80
C ARG A 47 5.76 -7.89 13.34
N ILE A 48 4.71 -7.82 12.53
CA ILE A 48 3.95 -8.99 12.08
C ILE A 48 4.76 -9.78 11.03
N HIS A 49 5.33 -9.08 10.05
CA HIS A 49 5.97 -9.71 8.90
C HIS A 49 7.44 -10.04 9.11
N ALA A 50 8.12 -9.46 10.11
CA ALA A 50 9.46 -9.91 10.53
C ALA A 50 9.42 -11.01 11.60
N ALA A 51 8.30 -11.21 12.31
CA ALA A 51 8.22 -12.19 13.40
C ALA A 51 8.22 -13.66 12.92
N SER A 52 7.82 -13.94 11.67
CA SER A 52 7.80 -15.31 11.16
C SER A 52 8.07 -15.40 9.66
N LEU A 53 8.70 -16.50 9.23
CA LEU A 53 8.96 -16.77 7.81
C LEU A 53 7.65 -16.88 7.00
N MET A 54 6.57 -17.36 7.60
CA MET A 54 5.27 -17.44 6.95
C MET A 54 4.70 -16.06 6.69
N ALA A 55 4.68 -15.21 7.72
CA ALA A 55 4.22 -13.83 7.58
C ALA A 55 5.11 -13.00 6.64
N SER A 56 6.43 -13.23 6.62
CA SER A 56 7.35 -12.54 5.71
C SER A 56 7.05 -12.79 4.23
N ARG A 57 6.31 -13.86 3.90
CA ARG A 57 5.93 -14.19 2.52
C ARG A 57 4.57 -13.62 2.12
N HIS A 58 3.87 -12.96 3.04
CA HIS A 58 2.59 -12.36 2.72
C HIS A 58 2.78 -11.30 1.62
N GLU A 59 1.91 -11.33 0.62
CA GLU A 59 1.90 -10.31 -0.42
C GLU A 59 1.40 -9.00 0.20
N ARG A 60 2.27 -7.98 0.20
CA ARG A 60 2.00 -6.68 0.79
C ARG A 60 2.12 -5.61 -0.28
N VAL A 61 1.28 -4.60 -0.22
CA VAL A 61 1.34 -3.44 -1.12
C VAL A 61 1.22 -2.16 -0.31
N TRP A 62 1.75 -1.06 -0.85
CA TRP A 62 1.57 0.25 -0.25
C TRP A 62 0.09 0.66 -0.25
N VAL A 63 -0.30 1.47 0.73
CA VAL A 63 -1.59 2.16 0.72
C VAL A 63 -1.45 3.42 -0.14
N CYS A 64 -2.50 3.77 -0.86
CA CYS A 64 -2.53 4.95 -1.71
C CYS A 64 -2.21 6.23 -0.91
N GLU A 65 -1.24 7.01 -1.38
CA GLU A 65 -0.82 8.26 -0.73
C GLU A 65 -1.82 9.40 -0.91
N ALA A 66 -2.67 9.35 -1.93
CA ALA A 66 -3.65 10.41 -2.19
C ALA A 66 -4.91 10.31 -1.32
N CYS A 67 -5.37 9.09 -1.00
CA CYS A 67 -6.58 8.88 -0.20
C CYS A 67 -6.33 8.15 1.12
N GLU A 68 -5.14 7.63 1.35
CA GLU A 68 -4.68 6.97 2.59
C GLU A 68 -5.60 5.84 3.08
N ARG A 69 -6.24 5.12 2.15
CA ARG A 69 -7.34 4.18 2.48
C ARG A 69 -7.42 2.92 1.67
N ALA A 70 -7.04 3.01 0.40
CA ALA A 70 -7.15 1.92 -0.55
C ALA A 70 -5.76 1.37 -0.86
N PRO A 71 -5.64 0.06 -1.17
CA PRO A 71 -4.38 -0.48 -1.63
C PRO A 71 -3.97 0.23 -2.93
N ALA A 72 -2.71 0.62 -3.02
CA ALA A 72 -2.17 1.13 -4.25
C ALA A 72 -2.19 0.03 -5.32
N ALA A 73 -2.40 0.44 -6.56
CA ALA A 73 -2.39 -0.40 -7.75
C ALA A 73 -1.33 0.08 -8.75
N PHE A 74 -0.97 1.37 -8.71
CA PHE A 74 -0.05 2.00 -9.63
C PHE A 74 1.00 2.82 -8.88
N LEU A 75 2.20 2.88 -9.45
CA LEU A 75 3.22 3.86 -9.12
C LEU A 75 3.28 4.87 -10.26
N CYS A 76 3.01 6.14 -9.95
CA CYS A 76 3.25 7.23 -10.88
C CYS A 76 4.67 7.76 -10.69
N LYS A 77 5.54 7.60 -11.70
CA LYS A 77 6.94 8.06 -11.59
C LYS A 77 7.08 9.58 -11.56
N ALA A 78 6.16 10.30 -12.19
CA ALA A 78 6.21 11.76 -12.25
C ALA A 78 5.85 12.38 -10.89
N ASP A 79 4.87 11.80 -10.20
CA ASP A 79 4.38 12.28 -8.90
C ASP A 79 5.10 11.60 -7.73
N ALA A 80 5.97 10.62 -8.00
CA ALA A 80 6.63 9.77 -7.01
C ALA A 80 5.67 9.13 -5.99
N ALA A 81 4.41 8.90 -6.40
CA ALA A 81 3.32 8.51 -5.52
C ALA A 81 2.73 7.15 -5.90
N SER A 82 2.38 6.39 -4.88
CA SER A 82 1.59 5.16 -5.00
C SER A 82 0.09 5.47 -4.96
N LEU A 83 -0.64 5.05 -5.98
CA LEU A 83 -2.04 5.42 -6.20
C LEU A 83 -2.95 4.19 -6.33
N CYS A 84 -4.12 4.25 -5.70
CA CYS A 84 -5.19 3.28 -5.96
C CYS A 84 -5.81 3.53 -7.34
N ALA A 85 -6.61 2.59 -7.85
CA ALA A 85 -7.22 2.72 -9.18
C ALA A 85 -8.11 3.97 -9.33
N SER A 86 -8.84 4.35 -8.28
CA SER A 86 -9.69 5.54 -8.31
C SER A 86 -8.87 6.84 -8.37
N CYS A 87 -7.90 7.00 -7.45
CA CYS A 87 -7.04 8.19 -7.46
C CYS A 87 -6.18 8.27 -8.73
N ASP A 88 -5.73 7.14 -9.28
CA ASP A 88 -5.04 7.12 -10.57
C ASP A 88 -5.93 7.68 -11.68
N ALA A 89 -7.19 7.22 -11.78
CA ALA A 89 -8.13 7.72 -12.77
C ALA A 89 -8.42 9.21 -12.59
N ASP A 90 -8.65 9.66 -11.35
CA ASP A 90 -8.95 11.06 -11.05
C ASP A 90 -7.76 11.98 -11.41
N ILE A 91 -6.56 11.64 -10.94
CA ILE A 91 -5.35 12.44 -11.19
C ILE A 91 -5.00 12.46 -12.68
N HIS A 92 -5.00 11.29 -13.32
CA HIS A 92 -4.56 11.19 -14.71
C HIS A 92 -5.63 11.64 -15.70
N SER A 93 -6.91 11.70 -15.35
CA SER A 93 -7.94 12.27 -16.23
C SER A 93 -8.06 13.79 -16.14
N ALA A 94 -7.63 14.41 -15.03
CA ALA A 94 -7.80 15.84 -14.75
C ALA A 94 -7.20 16.78 -15.81
N ASN A 95 -6.10 16.40 -16.46
CA ASN A 95 -5.43 17.23 -17.46
C ASN A 95 -4.63 16.39 -18.48
N PRO A 96 -4.47 16.81 -19.76
CA PRO A 96 -3.69 16.07 -20.75
C PRO A 96 -2.21 15.84 -20.37
N LEU A 97 -1.62 16.70 -19.53
CA LEU A 97 -0.25 16.49 -19.05
C LEU A 97 -0.17 15.29 -18.10
N ALA A 98 -1.10 15.20 -17.15
CA ALA A 98 -1.16 14.10 -16.20
C ALA A 98 -1.37 12.76 -16.90
N ARG A 99 -2.20 12.69 -17.96
CA ARG A 99 -2.37 11.48 -18.79
C ARG A 99 -1.06 10.89 -19.33
N ARG A 100 -0.02 11.71 -19.49
CA ARG A 100 1.29 11.31 -20.02
C ARG A 100 2.26 10.85 -18.95
N HIS A 101 1.89 10.92 -17.67
CA HIS A 101 2.73 10.41 -16.59
C HIS A 101 2.96 8.91 -16.78
N HIS A 102 4.21 8.48 -16.56
CA HIS A 102 4.57 7.08 -16.67
C HIS A 102 4.06 6.32 -15.43
N ARG A 103 2.93 5.66 -15.63
CA ARG A 103 2.28 4.78 -14.65
C ARG A 103 2.71 3.35 -14.85
N VAL A 104 3.16 2.71 -13.78
CA VAL A 104 3.47 1.27 -13.79
C VAL A 104 2.65 0.56 -12.72
N PRO A 105 2.25 -0.70 -12.94
CA PRO A 105 1.65 -1.50 -11.88
C PRO A 105 2.59 -1.58 -10.67
N ILE A 106 2.02 -1.44 -9.47
CA ILE A 106 2.79 -1.60 -8.24
C ILE A 106 3.20 -3.06 -8.06
N MET A 107 4.46 -3.28 -7.72
CA MET A 107 4.95 -4.61 -7.33
C MET A 107 4.76 -4.81 -5.82
N PRO A 108 4.49 -6.05 -5.37
CA PRO A 108 4.43 -6.33 -3.94
C PRO A 108 5.72 -5.96 -3.22
N ILE A 109 5.58 -5.45 -2.00
CA ILE A 109 6.68 -5.15 -1.09
C ILE A 109 7.39 -6.48 -0.80
N PRO A 110 8.68 -6.62 -1.16
CA PRO A 110 9.44 -7.82 -0.84
C PRO A 110 9.38 -8.12 0.65
N GLY A 111 9.29 -9.40 1.00
CA GLY A 111 9.51 -9.84 2.38
C GLY A 111 10.86 -9.34 2.87
N SER A 112 10.89 -8.77 4.07
CA SER A 112 12.14 -8.40 4.73
C SER A 112 12.85 -9.67 5.18
N HIS A 113 13.46 -10.38 4.23
CA HIS A 113 14.50 -11.34 4.59
C HIS A 113 15.62 -10.53 5.22
N HIS A 114 15.89 -10.79 6.49
CA HIS A 114 17.00 -10.24 7.27
C HIS A 114 18.34 -10.82 6.78
N PHE A 115 18.61 -10.73 5.48
CA PHE A 115 19.90 -10.95 4.87
C PHE A 115 20.10 -9.77 3.92
N PHE A 116 21.21 -9.04 4.10
CA PHE A 116 21.57 -7.77 3.45
C PHE A 116 21.15 -6.48 4.14
N PHE A 117 21.47 -6.31 5.43
CA PHE A 117 21.94 -5.00 5.92
C PHE A 117 23.09 -5.15 6.94
N THR A 118 24.11 -5.94 6.58
CA THR A 118 25.48 -5.48 6.73
C THR A 118 25.96 -5.04 5.35
N HIS A 119 25.48 -3.89 4.88
CA HIS A 119 26.22 -2.92 4.07
C HIS A 119 25.27 -1.86 3.52
N ASN A 120 25.34 -0.72 4.19
CA ASN A 120 25.12 0.62 3.72
C ASN A 120 25.40 0.81 2.19
N ILE A 121 24.38 1.21 1.42
CA ILE A 121 24.55 1.79 0.06
C ILE A 121 23.90 3.19 -0.02
N TYR A 122 23.78 3.89 1.11
CA TYR A 122 23.38 5.30 1.17
C TYR A 122 24.39 6.15 1.95
N THR A 123 25.68 5.87 1.80
CA THR A 123 26.74 6.85 2.10
C THR A 123 27.44 7.26 0.82
N PRO A 124 27.38 8.56 0.43
CA PRO A 124 28.31 9.09 -0.53
C PRO A 124 29.67 9.20 0.17
N THR A 125 30.67 8.47 -0.29
CA THR A 125 32.07 8.78 0.06
C THR A 125 32.55 9.83 -0.95
N CYS A 126 33.06 10.94 -0.42
CA CYS A 126 33.82 11.96 -1.13
C CYS A 126 35.06 11.37 -1.81
#